data_AF-A0A256FM77-F1
#
_entry.id   AF-A0A256FM77-F1
#
_cell.length_a   1.000
_cell.length_b   1.000
_cell.length_c   1.000
_cell.angle_alpha   90.00
_cell.angle_beta   90.00
_cell.angle_gamma   90.00
#
_symmetry.space_group_name_H-M   'P 1'
#
loop_
_entity.id
_entity.type
_entity.pdbx_description
1 polymer ?
#
loop_
_entity_poly.entity_id
_entity_poly.type
_entity_poly.pdbx_seq_one_letter_code
_entity_poly.pdbx_strand_id
1 'polypeptide(L)'
;MKLSLKKDMTWERSKARLRLDAQFQSRIIEAIGDKAALYAVKYASALAYMNGMPSPLIESAEEAQAIIAKNTEMQSRLAVIETERQALQTQIDKAGTMHDLARFLSF
;
A
#
# COMPACT_ATOMS: atom_id res chain seq x y z
N MET A 1 -31.23 34.17 -14.82
CA MET A 1 -30.16 33.24 -15.22
C MET A 1 -29.83 32.35 -14.03
N LYS A 2 -30.30 31.09 -14.00
CA LYS A 2 -30.00 30.16 -12.89
C LYS A 2 -28.63 29.52 -13.16
N LEU A 3 -27.60 29.96 -12.43
CA LEU A 3 -26.30 29.30 -12.39
C LEU A 3 -26.51 27.93 -11.72
N SER A 4 -26.80 26.91 -12.52
CA SER A 4 -26.68 25.51 -12.12
C SER A 4 -25.20 25.23 -11.90
N LEU A 5 -24.72 25.45 -10.67
CA LEU A 5 -23.41 24.99 -10.20
C LEU A 5 -23.42 23.46 -10.17
N LYS A 6 -23.31 22.82 -11.33
CA LYS A 6 -22.90 21.41 -11.40
C LYS A 6 -21.48 21.39 -10.87
N LYS A 7 -21.32 20.99 -9.61
CA LYS A 7 -20.01 20.71 -9.04
C LYS A 7 -19.27 19.77 -9.99
N ASP A 8 -18.03 20.13 -10.32
CA ASP A 8 -17.20 19.32 -11.19
C ASP A 8 -16.88 17.99 -10.49
N MET A 9 -17.48 16.92 -10.98
CA MET A 9 -17.24 15.57 -10.45
C MET A 9 -15.78 15.15 -10.62
N THR A 10 -15.05 15.71 -11.58
CA THR A 10 -13.61 15.45 -11.76
C THR A 10 -12.82 15.93 -10.55
N TRP A 11 -13.13 17.15 -10.10
CA TRP A 11 -12.53 17.74 -8.91
C TRP A 11 -12.89 16.98 -7.63
N GLU A 12 -14.16 16.61 -7.47
CA GLU A 12 -14.62 15.87 -6.28
C GLU A 12 -14.03 14.46 -6.23
N ARG A 13 -13.88 13.76 -7.37
CA ARG A 13 -13.17 12.47 -7.45
C ARG A 13 -11.68 12.61 -7.10
N SER A 14 -11.02 13.68 -7.56
CA SER A 14 -9.61 13.93 -7.22
C SER A 14 -9.42 14.11 -5.71
N LYS A 15 -10.28 14.90 -5.06
CA LYS A 15 -10.28 15.04 -3.59
C LYS A 15 -10.56 13.73 -2.87
N ALA A 16 -11.51 12.94 -3.37
CA ALA A 16 -11.84 11.64 -2.82
C ALA A 16 -10.63 10.68 -2.85
N ARG A 17 -9.86 10.65 -3.95
CA ARG A 17 -8.63 9.86 -4.06
C ARG A 17 -7.58 10.28 -3.03
N LEU A 18 -7.33 11.58 -2.88
CA LEU A 18 -6.38 12.07 -1.88
C LEU A 18 -6.78 11.68 -0.45
N ARG A 19 -8.08 11.72 -0.15
CA ARG A 19 -8.59 11.28 1.16
C ARG A 19 -8.44 9.77 1.34
N LEU A 20 -8.71 8.99 0.30
CA LEU A 20 -8.49 7.54 0.31
C LEU A 20 -7.02 7.21 0.57
N ASP A 21 -6.09 7.86 -0.15
CA ASP A 21 -4.65 7.63 0.03
C ASP A 21 -4.21 7.97 1.47
N ALA A 22 -4.72 9.08 2.04
CA ALA A 22 -4.45 9.45 3.43
C ALA A 22 -4.98 8.43 4.45
N GLN A 23 -6.14 7.81 4.19
CA GLN A 23 -6.70 6.75 5.05
C GLN A 23 -5.85 5.47 5.02
N PHE A 24 -5.26 5.16 3.87
CA PHE A 24 -4.43 3.96 3.70
C PHE A 24 -2.98 4.16 4.16
N GLN A 25 -2.52 5.41 4.25
CA GLN A 25 -1.12 5.73 4.62
C GLN A 25 -0.70 5.12 5.96
N SER A 26 -1.53 5.19 7.01
CA SER A 26 -1.20 4.61 8.32
C SER A 26 -1.09 3.08 8.26
N ARG A 27 -2.02 2.41 7.55
CA ARG A 27 -2.02 0.96 7.35
C ARG A 27 -0.80 0.49 6.56
N ILE A 28 -0.40 1.26 5.54
CA ILE A 28 0.81 0.98 4.74
C ILE A 28 2.06 1.11 5.62
N ILE A 29 2.16 2.19 6.40
CA ILE A 29 3.31 2.39 7.31
C ILE A 29 3.38 1.27 8.35
N GLU A 30 2.25 0.87 8.94
CA GLU A 30 2.17 -0.22 9.90
C GLU A 30 2.57 -1.57 9.27
N ALA A 31 2.10 -1.85 8.05
CA ALA A 31 2.44 -3.08 7.35
C ALA A 31 3.94 -3.17 7.00
N ILE A 32 4.55 -2.04 6.63
CA ILE A 32 5.97 -1.91 6.27
C ILE A 32 6.86 -1.97 7.52
N GLY A 33 6.44 -1.30 8.60
CA GLY A 33 7.18 -1.17 9.85
C GLY A 33 8.35 -0.18 9.80
N ASP A 34 8.76 0.32 10.97
CA ASP A 34 9.71 1.44 11.14
C ASP A 34 11.11 1.24 10.52
N LYS A 35 11.47 0.00 10.17
CA LYS A 35 12.81 -0.37 9.68
C LYS A 35 12.80 -1.01 8.30
N ALA A 36 11.76 -0.82 7.50
CA ALA A 36 11.66 -1.50 6.21
C ALA A 36 12.84 -1.26 5.26
N ALA A 37 13.40 -0.05 5.24
CA ALA A 37 14.59 0.24 4.44
C ALA A 37 15.79 -0.65 4.82
N LEU A 38 16.00 -0.87 6.12
CA LEU A 38 17.04 -1.78 6.62
C LEU A 38 16.70 -3.25 6.33
N TYR A 39 15.43 -3.63 6.46
CA TYR A 39 14.97 -4.98 6.14
C TYR A 39 15.07 -5.31 4.65
N ALA A 40 14.93 -4.32 3.75
CA ALA A 40 15.16 -4.52 2.32
C ALA A 40 16.61 -4.91 2.01
N VAL A 41 17.58 -4.27 2.67
CA VAL A 41 19.01 -4.60 2.54
C VAL A 41 19.29 -6.00 3.11
N LYS A 42 18.71 -6.34 4.26
CA LYS A 42 18.82 -7.69 4.84
C LYS A 42 18.18 -8.75 3.95
N TYR A 43 17.05 -8.46 3.32
CA TYR A 43 16.39 -9.37 2.38
C TYR A 43 17.24 -9.64 1.14
N ALA A 44 17.79 -8.60 0.51
CA ALA A 44 18.70 -8.77 -0.62
C ALA A 44 19.94 -9.60 -0.25
N SER A 45 20.46 -9.38 0.96
CA SER A 45 21.58 -10.15 1.51
C SER A 45 21.23 -11.61 1.77
N ALA A 46 20.03 -11.88 2.31
CA ALA A 46 19.52 -13.22 2.53
C ALA A 46 19.36 -13.98 1.20
N LEU A 47 18.82 -13.34 0.17
CA LEU A 47 18.74 -13.91 -1.18
C LEU A 47 20.13 -14.23 -1.74
N ALA A 48 21.09 -13.31 -1.62
CA ALA A 48 22.46 -13.54 -2.07
C ALA A 48 23.09 -14.75 -1.34
N TYR A 49 22.92 -14.83 -0.02
CA TYR A 49 23.38 -15.95 0.80
C TYR A 49 22.79 -17.29 0.36
N MET A 50 21.47 -17.34 0.12
CA MET A 50 20.79 -18.55 -0.38
C MET A 50 21.25 -18.97 -1.78
N ASN A 51 21.84 -18.06 -2.56
CA ASN A 51 22.45 -18.35 -3.87
C ASN A 51 23.96 -18.62 -3.78
N GLY A 52 24.51 -18.82 -2.57
CA GLY A 52 25.91 -19.19 -2.35
C GLY A 52 26.89 -18.01 -2.30
N MET A 53 26.41 -16.76 -2.28
CA MET A 53 27.25 -15.59 -2.07
C MET A 53 27.33 -15.25 -0.58
N PRO A 54 28.51 -15.30 0.06
CA PRO A 54 28.62 -14.99 1.48
C PRO A 54 28.23 -13.53 1.74
N SER A 55 27.52 -13.30 2.86
CA SER A 55 27.14 -11.96 3.30
C SER A 55 27.49 -11.79 4.77
N PRO A 56 28.13 -10.67 5.17
CA PRO A 56 28.40 -10.38 6.57
C PRO A 56 27.14 -10.02 7.37
N LEU A 57 25.99 -9.89 6.69
CA LEU A 57 24.71 -9.55 7.30
C LEU A 57 23.83 -10.76 7.62
N ILE A 58 24.29 -11.96 7.26
CA ILE A 58 23.56 -13.23 7.35
C ILE A 58 24.48 -14.27 7.96
N GLU A 59 24.13 -14.78 9.14
CA GLU A 59 24.97 -15.68 9.92
C GLU A 59 24.72 -17.15 9.57
N SER A 60 23.53 -17.48 9.05
CA SER A 60 23.11 -18.86 8.77
C SER A 60 22.03 -18.94 7.69
N ALA A 61 21.84 -20.14 7.13
CA ALA A 61 20.77 -20.42 6.17
C ALA A 61 19.39 -20.30 6.82
N GLU A 62 19.26 -20.68 8.10
CA GLU A 62 18.04 -20.53 8.89
C GLU A 62 17.67 -19.05 9.06
N GLU A 63 18.64 -18.18 9.36
CA GLU A 63 18.41 -16.73 9.43
C GLU A 63 17.97 -16.18 8.06
N ALA A 64 18.64 -16.58 6.99
CA ALA A 64 18.31 -16.17 5.63
C ALA A 64 16.85 -16.52 5.28
N GLN A 65 16.44 -17.76 5.56
CA GLN A 65 15.07 -18.22 5.34
C GLN A 65 14.05 -17.44 6.18
N ALA A 66 14.36 -17.18 7.45
CA ALA A 66 13.48 -16.40 8.33
C ALA A 66 13.30 -14.96 7.83
N ILE A 67 14.36 -14.32 7.33
CA ILE A 67 14.29 -12.98 6.74
C ILE A 67 13.44 -12.98 5.47
N ILE A 68 13.65 -13.97 4.59
CA ILE A 68 12.86 -14.12 3.36
C ILE A 68 11.38 -14.31 3.70
N ALA A 69 11.06 -15.22 4.62
CA ALA A 69 9.68 -15.49 5.04
C ALA A 69 8.99 -14.24 5.61
N LYS A 70 9.68 -13.48 6.48
CA LYS A 70 9.15 -12.21 7.02
C LYS A 70 8.91 -11.18 5.91
N ASN A 71 9.81 -11.09 4.93
CA ASN A 71 9.61 -10.19 3.80
C ASN A 71 8.40 -10.61 2.95
N THR A 72 8.25 -11.91 2.66
CA THR A 72 7.07 -12.44 1.94
C THR A 72 5.76 -12.16 2.67
N GLU A 73 5.74 -12.29 4.00
CA GLU A 73 4.56 -11.97 4.81
C GLU A 73 4.22 -10.47 4.73
N MET A 74 5.22 -9.60 4.89
CA MET A 74 5.06 -8.15 4.74
C MET A 74 4.50 -7.79 3.35
N GLN A 75 5.07 -8.34 2.28
CA GLN A 75 4.60 -8.12 0.91
C GLN A 75 3.16 -8.61 0.72
N SER A 76 2.80 -9.73 1.33
CA SER A 76 1.43 -10.27 1.27
C SER A 76 0.43 -9.35 1.95
N ARG A 77 0.77 -8.80 3.13
CA ARG A 77 -0.06 -7.80 3.82
C ARG A 77 -0.22 -6.53 2.99
N LEU A 78 0.85 -6.06 2.36
CA LEU A 78 0.81 -4.90 1.46
C LEU A 78 -0.05 -5.15 0.22
N ALA A 79 0.01 -6.34 -0.37
CA ALA A 79 -0.81 -6.68 -1.53
C ALA A 79 -2.32 -6.64 -1.21
N VAL A 80 -2.72 -7.07 -0.02
CA VAL A 80 -4.12 -6.95 0.44
C VAL A 80 -4.54 -5.48 0.55
N ILE A 81 -3.74 -4.67 1.23
CA ILE A 81 -3.99 -3.23 1.41
C ILE A 81 -4.09 -2.52 0.05
N GLU A 82 -3.18 -2.82 -0.87
CA GLU A 82 -3.17 -2.20 -2.19
C GLU A 82 -4.35 -2.64 -3.06
N THR A 83 -4.76 -3.91 -2.95
CA THR A 83 -5.95 -4.41 -3.65
C THR A 83 -7.22 -3.70 -3.17
N GLU A 84 -7.37 -3.52 -1.85
CA GLU A 84 -8.49 -2.76 -1.27
C GLU A 84 -8.46 -1.29 -1.73
N ARG A 85 -7.29 -0.65 -1.68
CA ARG A 85 -7.10 0.74 -2.11
C ARG A 85 -7.51 0.91 -3.58
N GLN A 86 -7.03 0.02 -4.46
CA GLN A 86 -7.32 0.07 -5.89
C GLN A 86 -8.81 -0.21 -6.19
N ALA A 87 -9.45 -1.11 -5.44
CA ALA A 87 -10.88 -1.37 -5.56
C ALA A 87 -11.72 -0.13 -5.20
N LEU A 88 -11.39 0.55 -4.11
CA LEU A 88 -12.05 1.79 -3.69
C LEU A 88 -11.78 2.94 -4.66
N GLN A 89 -10.54 3.06 -5.16
CA GLN A 89 -10.19 4.04 -6.18
C GLN A 89 -11.01 3.84 -7.47
N THR A 90 -11.21 2.59 -7.88
CA THR A 90 -12.07 2.25 -9.03
C THR A 90 -13.53 2.64 -8.79
N GLN A 91 -14.03 2.50 -7.56
CA GLN A 91 -15.40 2.91 -7.20
C GLN A 91 -15.55 4.45 -7.22
N ILE A 92 -14.56 5.18 -6.70
CA ILE A 92 -14.49 6.64 -6.80
C ILE A 92 -14.53 7.10 -8.26
N ASP A 93 -13.77 6.44 -9.13
CA ASP A 93 -13.66 6.81 -10.54
C ASP A 93 -14.98 6.62 -11.30
N LYS A 94 -15.77 5.61 -10.90
CA LYS A 94 -17.10 5.32 -11.45
C LYS A 94 -18.22 6.14 -10.82
N ALA A 95 -17.97 6.83 -9.71
CA ALA A 95 -19.00 7.57 -8.98
C ALA A 95 -19.63 8.67 -9.85
N GLY A 96 -20.93 8.59 -10.09
CA GLY A 96 -21.67 9.57 -10.89
C GLY A 96 -22.11 10.78 -10.09
N THR A 97 -22.20 10.64 -8.76
CA THR A 97 -22.69 11.69 -7.86
C THR A 97 -21.80 11.86 -6.63
N MET A 98 -21.93 12.99 -5.93
CA MET A 98 -21.25 13.20 -4.65
C MET A 98 -21.76 12.25 -3.54
N HIS A 99 -23.02 11.81 -3.63
CA HIS A 99 -23.57 10.87 -2.66
C HIS A 99 -22.86 9.51 -2.74
N ASP A 100 -22.57 9.06 -3.96
CA ASP A 100 -21.79 7.84 -4.20
C ASP A 100 -20.38 7.98 -3.61
N LEU A 101 -19.71 9.13 -3.82
CA LEU A 101 -18.39 9.39 -3.24
C LEU A 101 -18.40 9.39 -1.72
N ALA A 102 -19.42 9.99 -1.08
CA ALA A 102 -19.51 10.03 0.37
C ALA A 102 -19.62 8.63 0.98
N ARG A 103 -20.34 7.71 0.32
CA ARG A 103 -20.49 6.31 0.75
C ARG A 103 -19.17 5.53 0.73
N PHE A 104 -18.26 5.84 -0.20
CA PHE A 104 -16.97 5.15 -0.30
C PHE A 104 -15.93 5.64 0.72
N LEU A 105 -16.14 6.82 1.30
CA LEU A 105 -15.16 7.49 2.19
C LEU A 105 -15.59 7.51 3.67
N SER A 106 -16.72 6.88 4.01
CA SER A 106 -17.37 6.92 5.33
C SER A 106 -17.09 5.71 6.23
N PHE A 107 -16.01 4.98 5.99
CA PHE A 107 -15.54 3.89 6.86
C PHE A 107 -14.67 4.42 7.99
#